data_AF-A0A0C2XI15-F1
#
_entry.id   AF-A0A0C2XI15-F1
#
_cell.length_a   1.000
_cell.length_b   1.000
_cell.length_c   1.000
_cell.angle_alpha   90.00
_cell.angle_beta   90.00
_cell.angle_gamma   90.00
#
_symmetry.space_group_name_H-M   'P 1'
#
loop_
_entity.id
_entity.type
_entity.pdbx_description
1 polymer ?
#
loop_
_entity_poly.entity_id
_entity_poly.type
_entity_poly.pdbx_seq_one_letter_code
_entity_poly.pdbx_strand_id
1 'polypeptide(L)'
;MSGHAAWRAAQELQRQALSVGSVRKSALKYGKHIEISQIPPTATTADIRRTIDRTKLQGVKDVALVFNHFRPTGTALISLTRPEYLKNNLKMLGSASIASKLLKFEPRLLDDADTALPRSRGAKGREEAATRGAMKGNGAHAGITNGERTVTIWGFPGKTDVPAVEFILRSFDLARNKDGKASAYKVMLPEEEFSMYSRFIVTLANVSEAHHLVRQINMTHFEPETLGNRFILRARIVN
;
A
#
# COMPACT_ATOMS: atom_id res chain seq x y z
N MET A 1 -40.90 -6.01 23.42
CA MET A 1 -40.82 -5.83 21.95
C MET A 1 -39.39 -6.07 21.37
N SER A 2 -38.53 -6.87 22.01
CA SER A 2 -37.11 -7.03 21.59
C SER A 2 -36.75 -8.31 20.80
N GLY A 3 -37.67 -9.28 20.68
CA GLY A 3 -37.36 -10.59 20.06
C GLY A 3 -37.24 -10.59 18.53
N HIS A 4 -37.94 -9.69 17.83
CA HIS A 4 -37.96 -9.68 16.36
C HIS A 4 -36.69 -9.10 15.73
N ALA A 5 -35.98 -8.22 16.43
CA ALA A 5 -34.73 -7.61 15.95
C ALA A 5 -33.56 -8.61 16.00
N ALA A 6 -33.49 -9.41 17.06
CA ALA A 6 -32.44 -10.42 17.24
C ALA A 6 -32.49 -11.54 16.18
N TRP A 7 -33.70 -11.97 15.80
CA TRP A 7 -33.89 -13.02 14.78
C TRP A 7 -33.50 -12.55 13.37
N ARG A 8 -33.79 -11.28 13.02
CA ARG A 8 -33.37 -10.69 11.73
C ARG A 8 -31.85 -10.55 11.63
N ALA A 9 -31.19 -10.09 12.69
CA ALA A 9 -29.73 -9.99 12.76
C ALA A 9 -29.05 -11.37 12.61
N ALA A 10 -29.61 -12.41 13.24
CA ALA A 10 -29.10 -13.78 13.10
C ALA A 10 -29.27 -14.34 11.67
N GLN A 11 -30.43 -14.11 11.03
CA GLN A 11 -30.64 -14.50 9.63
C GLN A 11 -29.71 -13.78 8.66
N GLU A 12 -29.43 -12.50 8.91
CA GLU A 12 -28.53 -11.70 8.08
C GLU A 12 -27.08 -12.15 8.21
N LEU A 13 -26.62 -12.43 9.44
CA LEU A 13 -25.32 -13.06 9.69
C LEU A 13 -25.20 -14.43 9.00
N GLN A 14 -26.25 -15.25 9.05
CA GLN A 14 -26.24 -16.56 8.42
C GLN A 14 -26.20 -16.46 6.88
N ARG A 15 -26.92 -15.50 6.28
CA ARG A 15 -26.85 -15.21 4.84
C ARG A 15 -25.47 -14.70 4.43
N GLN A 16 -24.87 -13.81 5.21
CA GLN A 16 -23.51 -13.33 4.98
C GLN A 16 -22.48 -14.47 5.11
N ALA A 17 -22.62 -15.37 6.08
CA ALA A 17 -21.74 -16.52 6.23
C ALA A 17 -21.84 -17.49 5.04
N LEU A 18 -23.04 -17.73 4.52
CA LEU A 18 -23.27 -18.57 3.35
C LEU A 18 -22.70 -17.94 2.07
N SER A 19 -22.85 -16.63 1.88
CA SER A 19 -22.26 -15.92 0.73
C SER A 19 -20.73 -15.95 0.80
N VAL A 20 -20.13 -15.68 1.97
CA VAL A 20 -18.69 -15.77 2.20
C VAL A 20 -18.17 -17.19 1.98
N GLY A 21 -18.91 -18.21 2.42
CA GLY A 21 -18.58 -19.62 2.17
C GLY A 21 -18.58 -19.97 0.67
N SER A 22 -19.54 -19.44 -0.08
CA SER A 22 -19.61 -19.60 -1.54
C SER A 22 -18.45 -18.90 -2.27
N VAL A 23 -18.13 -17.67 -1.87
CA VAL A 23 -17.00 -16.91 -2.41
C VAL A 23 -15.68 -17.60 -2.10
N ARG A 24 -15.49 -18.09 -0.88
CA ARG A 24 -14.28 -18.84 -0.49
C ARG A 24 -14.12 -20.12 -1.29
N LYS A 25 -15.20 -20.89 -1.50
CA LYS A 25 -15.17 -22.10 -2.35
C LYS A 25 -14.80 -21.76 -3.79
N SER A 26 -15.34 -20.66 -4.33
CA SER A 26 -15.03 -20.19 -5.67
C SER A 26 -13.58 -19.72 -5.79
N ALA A 27 -13.08 -18.96 -4.80
CA ALA A 27 -11.70 -18.52 -4.73
C ALA A 27 -10.72 -19.71 -4.58
N LEU A 28 -11.09 -20.76 -3.85
CA LEU A 28 -10.28 -21.98 -3.76
C LEU A 28 -10.20 -22.74 -5.09
N LYS A 29 -11.22 -22.63 -5.95
CA LYS A 29 -11.30 -23.35 -7.23
C LYS A 29 -10.67 -22.56 -8.38
N TYR A 30 -10.90 -21.25 -8.43
CA TYR A 30 -10.55 -20.40 -9.56
C TYR A 30 -9.62 -19.23 -9.20
N GLY A 31 -9.46 -18.93 -7.91
CA GLY A 31 -8.66 -17.80 -7.46
C GLY A 31 -7.17 -18.02 -7.69
N LYS A 32 -6.48 -16.93 -8.01
CA LYS A 32 -5.00 -16.89 -8.13
C LYS A 32 -4.36 -16.07 -7.02
N HIS A 33 -5.15 -15.54 -6.08
CA HIS A 33 -4.68 -14.57 -5.10
C HIS A 33 -4.86 -15.08 -3.69
N ILE A 34 -3.84 -14.87 -2.86
CA ILE A 34 -3.89 -15.12 -1.41
C ILE A 34 -3.71 -13.77 -0.71
N GLU A 35 -4.71 -13.37 0.06
CA GLU A 35 -4.62 -12.22 0.95
C GLU A 35 -3.95 -12.64 2.25
N ILE A 36 -2.92 -11.89 2.63
CA ILE A 36 -2.27 -11.96 3.92
C ILE A 36 -2.81 -10.82 4.76
N SER A 37 -3.27 -11.11 5.97
CA SER A 37 -3.71 -10.12 6.94
C SER A 37 -2.90 -10.19 8.22
N GLN A 38 -3.05 -9.15 9.04
CA GLN A 38 -2.33 -8.98 10.31
C GLN A 38 -0.82 -8.76 10.16
N ILE A 39 -0.36 -8.24 9.02
CA ILE A 39 1.05 -7.93 8.81
C ILE A 39 1.49 -6.80 9.77
N PRO A 40 2.67 -6.90 10.41
CA PRO A 40 3.21 -5.82 11.22
C PRO A 40 3.33 -4.52 10.42
N PRO A 41 3.03 -3.36 10.99
CA PRO A 41 3.08 -2.09 10.27
C PRO A 41 4.50 -1.77 9.77
N THR A 42 5.53 -2.31 10.40
CA THR A 42 6.94 -2.15 10.01
C THR A 42 7.38 -3.11 8.90
N ALA A 43 6.59 -4.14 8.60
CA ALA A 43 6.95 -5.13 7.61
C ALA A 43 6.99 -4.51 6.21
N THR A 44 7.95 -4.99 5.44
CA THR A 44 8.20 -4.63 4.06
C THR A 44 7.81 -5.79 3.14
N THR A 45 7.63 -5.52 1.84
CA THR A 45 7.44 -6.59 0.85
C THR A 45 8.61 -7.58 0.83
N ALA A 46 9.84 -7.13 1.11
CA ALA A 46 11.00 -8.01 1.24
C ALA A 46 10.85 -9.00 2.41
N ASP A 47 10.32 -8.56 3.55
CA ASP A 47 10.08 -9.46 4.69
C ASP A 47 9.04 -10.53 4.35
N ILE A 48 7.98 -10.15 3.62
CA ILE A 48 6.96 -11.09 3.14
C ILE A 48 7.57 -12.08 2.15
N ARG A 49 8.40 -11.62 1.20
CA ARG A 49 9.13 -12.48 0.26
C ARG A 49 10.01 -13.48 0.99
N ARG A 50 10.81 -13.06 1.98
CA ARG A 50 11.62 -14.00 2.79
C ARG A 50 10.76 -15.05 3.49
N THR A 51 9.58 -14.69 4.00
CA THR A 51 8.65 -15.66 4.59
C THR A 51 8.09 -16.64 3.56
N ILE A 52 7.81 -16.18 2.34
CA ILE A 52 7.38 -17.01 1.21
C ILE A 52 8.49 -17.98 0.78
N ASP A 53 9.73 -17.50 0.68
CA ASP A 53 10.89 -18.31 0.32
C ASP A 53 11.16 -19.40 1.36
N ARG A 54 11.06 -19.05 2.65
CA ARG A 54 11.18 -20.02 3.76
C ARG A 54 10.11 -21.11 3.71
N THR A 55 8.90 -20.77 3.28
CA THR A 55 7.79 -21.72 3.14
C THR A 55 7.80 -22.46 1.81
N LYS A 56 8.70 -22.10 0.87
CA LYS A 56 8.86 -22.75 -0.45
C LYS A 56 7.55 -22.80 -1.26
N LEU A 57 6.80 -21.70 -1.27
CA LEU A 57 5.56 -21.64 -2.05
C LEU A 57 5.83 -21.82 -3.54
N GLN A 58 4.91 -22.48 -4.23
CA GLN A 58 5.03 -22.74 -5.66
C GLN A 58 4.29 -21.70 -6.49
N GLY A 59 4.86 -21.38 -7.65
CA GLY A 59 4.19 -20.58 -8.68
C GLY A 59 3.82 -19.16 -8.24
N VAL A 60 4.57 -18.55 -7.32
CA VAL A 60 4.38 -17.15 -6.93
C VAL A 60 4.82 -16.24 -8.08
N LYS A 61 3.90 -15.41 -8.56
CA LYS A 61 4.11 -14.42 -9.63
C LYS A 61 4.52 -13.07 -9.05
N ASP A 62 3.81 -12.59 -8.03
CA ASP A 62 4.07 -11.30 -7.40
C ASP A 62 3.65 -11.29 -5.93
N VAL A 63 4.26 -10.39 -5.15
CA VAL A 63 3.96 -10.12 -3.75
C VAL A 63 3.86 -8.62 -3.58
N ALA A 64 2.72 -8.14 -3.11
CA ALA A 64 2.42 -6.71 -3.02
C ALA A 64 1.81 -6.37 -1.67
N LEU A 65 2.33 -5.32 -1.01
CA LEU A 65 1.60 -4.69 0.08
C LEU A 65 0.37 -3.95 -0.47
N VAL A 66 -0.73 -4.00 0.28
CA VAL A 66 -1.95 -3.27 -0.06
C VAL A 66 -1.90 -1.91 0.65
N PHE A 67 -2.18 -0.86 -0.11
CA PHE A 67 -2.20 0.50 0.38
C PHE A 67 -3.60 1.10 0.28
N ASN A 68 -3.86 2.06 1.16
CA ASN A 68 -4.95 3.01 1.06
C ASN A 68 -4.36 4.41 1.22
N HIS A 69 -4.45 5.24 0.19
CA HIS A 69 -3.87 6.58 0.14
C HIS A 69 -2.39 6.63 0.50
N PHE A 70 -1.62 5.67 -0.05
CA PHE A 70 -0.19 5.47 0.22
C PHE A 70 0.15 5.13 1.68
N ARG A 71 -0.86 4.74 2.48
CA ARG A 71 -0.69 4.17 3.80
C ARG A 71 -0.90 2.66 3.73
N PRO A 72 0.02 1.84 4.25
CA PRO A 72 -0.17 0.40 4.25
C PRO A 72 -1.37 0.03 5.13
N THR A 73 -2.19 -0.89 4.64
CA THR A 73 -3.39 -1.38 5.33
C THR A 73 -3.08 -2.43 6.39
N GLY A 74 -1.86 -2.96 6.40
CA GLY A 74 -1.52 -4.17 7.17
C GLY A 74 -1.97 -5.46 6.48
N THR A 75 -2.30 -5.38 5.19
CA THR A 75 -2.57 -6.53 4.33
C THR A 75 -1.60 -6.58 3.15
N ALA A 76 -1.42 -7.77 2.60
CA ALA A 76 -0.65 -8.00 1.40
C ALA A 76 -1.35 -9.02 0.50
N LEU A 77 -0.97 -9.02 -0.76
CA LEU A 77 -1.49 -9.92 -1.76
C LEU A 77 -0.35 -10.74 -2.37
N ILE A 78 -0.51 -12.06 -2.35
CA ILE A 78 0.34 -12.98 -3.11
C ILE A 78 -0.44 -13.33 -4.38
N SER A 79 0.14 -13.02 -5.53
CA SER A 79 -0.39 -13.39 -6.84
C SER A 79 0.29 -14.67 -7.31
N LEU A 80 -0.49 -15.66 -7.73
CA LEU A 80 -0.01 -16.95 -8.23
C LEU A 80 -0.12 -17.00 -9.75
N THR A 81 0.77 -17.77 -10.37
CA THR A 81 0.79 -18.03 -11.82
C THR A 81 -0.40 -18.88 -12.26
N ARG A 82 -0.81 -19.86 -11.44
CA ARG A 82 -1.92 -20.79 -11.70
C ARG A 82 -2.79 -20.96 -10.44
N PRO A 83 -4.12 -21.13 -10.60
CA PRO A 83 -5.03 -21.34 -9.46
C PRO A 83 -4.78 -22.66 -8.73
N GLU A 84 -4.22 -23.67 -9.40
CA GLU A 84 -3.91 -24.98 -8.84
C GLU A 84 -2.95 -24.92 -7.64
N TYR A 85 -2.04 -23.93 -7.62
CA TYR A 85 -1.07 -23.77 -6.52
C TYR A 85 -1.70 -23.23 -5.24
N LEU A 86 -2.89 -22.62 -5.32
CA LEU A 86 -3.50 -21.89 -4.22
C LEU A 86 -3.79 -22.79 -3.01
N LYS A 87 -4.41 -23.96 -3.23
CA LYS A 87 -4.79 -24.87 -2.14
C LYS A 87 -3.58 -25.44 -1.40
N ASN A 88 -2.52 -25.80 -2.14
CA ASN A 88 -1.29 -26.33 -1.56
C ASN A 88 -0.53 -25.24 -0.80
N ASN A 89 -0.38 -24.05 -1.41
CA ASN A 89 0.28 -22.92 -0.78
C ASN A 89 -0.43 -22.48 0.52
N LEU A 90 -1.77 -22.45 0.55
CA LEU A 90 -2.52 -22.14 1.78
C LEU A 90 -2.24 -23.11 2.93
N LYS A 91 -2.07 -24.41 2.64
CA LYS A 91 -1.70 -25.40 3.65
C LYS A 91 -0.30 -25.14 4.20
N MET A 92 0.65 -24.81 3.33
CA MET A 92 2.04 -24.53 3.72
C MET A 92 2.18 -23.24 4.55
N LEU A 93 1.28 -22.28 4.34
CA LEU A 93 1.29 -21.00 5.05
C LEU A 93 0.67 -21.04 6.45
N GLY A 94 0.06 -22.16 6.86
CA GLY A 94 -0.76 -22.25 8.08
C GLY A 94 -0.07 -21.85 9.40
N SER A 95 1.27 -21.85 9.45
CA SER A 95 2.06 -21.45 10.62
C SER A 95 3.07 -20.32 10.34
N ALA A 96 2.94 -19.64 9.20
CA ALA A 96 3.87 -18.58 8.84
C ALA A 96 3.70 -17.34 9.76
N SER A 97 4.84 -16.81 10.20
CA SER A 97 4.90 -15.63 11.07
C SER A 97 5.97 -14.64 10.61
N ILE A 98 5.74 -13.36 10.92
CA ILE A 98 6.70 -12.25 10.75
C ILE A 98 6.79 -11.51 12.09
N ALA A 99 8.01 -11.30 12.59
CA ALA A 99 8.26 -10.62 13.87
C ALA A 99 7.39 -11.18 15.02
N SER A 100 7.35 -12.51 15.15
CA SER A 100 6.56 -13.26 16.14
C SER A 100 5.04 -13.07 16.06
N LYS A 101 4.53 -12.37 15.04
CA LYS A 101 3.11 -12.24 14.77
C LYS A 101 2.67 -13.30 13.77
N LEU A 102 1.69 -14.09 14.15
CA LEU A 102 1.06 -15.06 13.25
C LEU A 102 0.32 -14.31 12.15
N LEU A 103 0.53 -14.75 10.92
CA LEU A 103 -0.15 -14.20 9.76
C LEU A 103 -1.42 -15.00 9.47
N LYS A 104 -2.45 -14.32 8.96
CA LYS A 104 -3.69 -14.95 8.55
C LYS A 104 -3.79 -14.91 7.03
N PHE A 105 -4.04 -16.07 6.42
CA PHE A 105 -4.08 -16.25 4.97
C PHE A 105 -5.47 -16.63 4.49
N GLU A 106 -6.00 -15.89 3.53
CA GLU A 106 -7.32 -16.15 2.95
C GLU A 106 -7.27 -16.14 1.41
N PRO A 107 -7.98 -17.06 0.75
CA PRO A 107 -8.08 -17.03 -0.71
C PRO A 107 -8.95 -15.85 -1.15
N ARG A 108 -8.50 -15.13 -2.19
CA ARG A 108 -9.26 -14.05 -2.81
C ARG A 108 -9.52 -14.32 -4.28
N LEU A 109 -10.77 -14.05 -4.67
CA LEU A 109 -11.17 -13.90 -6.05
C LEU A 109 -11.03 -12.42 -6.38
N LEU A 110 -10.03 -12.09 -7.19
CA LEU A 110 -9.82 -10.76 -7.75
C LEU A 110 -9.67 -10.95 -9.24
N ASP A 111 -10.23 -10.03 -10.02
CA ASP A 111 -10.00 -10.03 -11.45
C ASP A 111 -8.55 -9.59 -11.71
N ASP A 112 -7.91 -10.19 -12.71
CA ASP A 112 -6.52 -9.86 -13.07
C ASP A 112 -6.37 -8.35 -13.43
N ALA A 113 -7.47 -7.65 -13.73
CA ALA A 113 -7.53 -6.21 -13.92
C ALA A 113 -7.36 -5.40 -12.63
N ASP A 114 -7.81 -5.92 -11.48
CA ASP A 114 -7.75 -5.22 -10.18
C ASP A 114 -6.35 -5.26 -9.56
N THR A 115 -5.53 -6.23 -9.98
CA THR A 115 -4.16 -6.42 -9.49
C THR A 115 -3.10 -5.98 -10.49
N ALA A 116 -3.49 -5.75 -11.75
CA ALA A 116 -2.58 -5.22 -12.75
C ALA A 116 -2.18 -3.79 -12.38
N LEU A 117 -0.88 -3.58 -12.22
CA LEU A 117 -0.34 -2.22 -12.13
C LEU A 117 -0.76 -1.45 -13.38
N PRO A 118 -1.41 -0.28 -13.23
CA PRO A 118 -1.83 0.51 -14.37
C PRO A 118 -0.58 0.81 -15.21
N ARG A 119 -0.63 0.45 -16.50
CA ARG A 119 0.44 0.75 -17.46
C ARG A 119 0.50 2.27 -17.62
N SER A 120 1.28 2.95 -16.79
CA SER A 120 1.48 4.38 -16.91
C SER A 120 2.28 4.66 -18.18
N ARG A 121 1.83 5.65 -18.98
CA ARG A 121 2.49 6.10 -20.22
C ARG A 121 3.76 6.91 -19.91
N GLY A 122 4.69 6.31 -19.17
CA GLY A 122 5.94 6.93 -18.75
C GLY A 122 5.78 8.03 -17.70
N ALA A 123 6.86 8.80 -17.49
CA ALA A 123 6.95 9.86 -16.49
C ALA A 123 5.87 10.95 -16.64
N LYS A 124 5.62 11.42 -17.88
CA LYS A 124 4.61 12.45 -18.18
C LYS A 124 3.18 11.98 -17.86
N GLY A 125 2.86 10.73 -18.15
CA GLY A 125 1.55 10.16 -17.82
C GLY A 125 1.32 10.03 -16.31
N ARG A 126 2.38 9.80 -15.52
CA ARG A 126 2.28 9.76 -14.05
C ARG A 126 2.07 11.15 -13.46
N GLU A 127 2.77 12.16 -13.97
CA GLU A 127 2.57 13.56 -13.60
C GLU A 127 1.14 14.00 -13.90
N GLU A 128 0.66 13.78 -15.13
CA GLU A 128 -0.73 14.11 -15.50
C GLU A 128 -1.76 13.38 -14.66
N ALA A 129 -1.54 12.10 -14.34
CA ALA A 129 -2.42 11.32 -13.48
C ALA A 129 -2.41 11.83 -12.03
N ALA A 130 -1.25 12.22 -11.50
CA ALA A 130 -1.13 12.78 -10.16
C ALA A 130 -1.80 14.16 -10.06
N THR A 131 -1.57 15.05 -11.04
CA THR A 131 -2.19 16.38 -11.09
C THR A 131 -3.72 16.28 -11.22
N ARG A 132 -4.24 15.29 -11.96
CA ARG A 132 -5.69 15.04 -12.06
C ARG A 132 -6.27 14.31 -10.84
N GLY A 133 -5.47 14.00 -9.82
CA GLY A 133 -5.92 13.22 -8.66
C GLY A 133 -6.26 11.76 -8.97
N ALA A 134 -5.86 11.24 -10.14
CA ALA A 134 -6.09 9.85 -10.52
C ALA A 134 -5.17 8.88 -9.76
N MET A 135 -4.03 9.35 -9.24
CA MET A 135 -3.15 8.55 -8.40
C MET A 135 -3.64 8.55 -6.94
N LYS A 136 -4.62 7.69 -6.65
CA LYS A 136 -5.23 7.59 -5.31
C LYS A 136 -4.35 6.89 -4.27
N GLY A 137 -3.40 6.04 -4.71
CA GLY A 137 -2.53 5.28 -3.80
C GLY A 137 -3.16 4.07 -3.17
N ASN A 138 -4.14 3.48 -3.85
CA ASN A 138 -4.95 2.38 -3.34
C ASN A 138 -4.57 1.08 -4.03
N GLY A 139 -4.69 -0.03 -3.31
CA GLY A 139 -4.46 -1.38 -3.85
C GLY A 139 -3.01 -1.84 -3.77
N ALA A 140 -2.69 -2.87 -4.54
CA ALA A 140 -1.37 -3.50 -4.59
C ALA A 140 -0.29 -2.50 -5.05
N HIS A 141 0.82 -2.43 -4.30
CA HIS A 141 1.93 -1.48 -4.53
C HIS A 141 1.48 -0.02 -4.63
N ALA A 142 0.32 0.35 -4.06
CA ALA A 142 -0.31 1.66 -4.21
C ALA A 142 -0.55 2.11 -5.67
N GLY A 143 -0.54 1.18 -6.64
CA GLY A 143 -0.68 1.48 -8.06
C GLY A 143 0.54 2.16 -8.69
N ILE A 144 1.71 2.12 -8.05
CA ILE A 144 2.95 2.69 -8.59
C ILE A 144 3.94 1.63 -9.05
N THR A 145 4.67 1.95 -10.11
CA THR A 145 5.85 1.21 -10.55
C THR A 145 7.10 1.81 -9.91
N ASN A 146 8.07 1.00 -9.52
CA ASN A 146 9.32 1.41 -8.83
C ASN A 146 9.10 1.97 -7.41
N GLY A 147 8.30 1.26 -6.61
CA GLY A 147 7.99 1.64 -5.24
C GLY A 147 9.23 1.84 -4.35
N GLU A 148 10.30 1.07 -4.57
CA GLU A 148 11.55 1.16 -3.79
C GLU A 148 12.27 2.52 -3.87
N ARG A 149 12.00 3.30 -4.93
CA ARG A 149 12.52 4.66 -5.11
C ARG A 149 11.53 5.74 -4.69
N THR A 150 10.31 5.36 -4.32
CA THR A 150 9.21 6.27 -4.08
C THR A 150 8.95 6.37 -2.59
N VAL A 151 8.99 7.57 -2.05
CA VAL A 151 8.76 7.85 -0.64
C VAL A 151 7.47 8.65 -0.49
N THR A 152 6.62 8.19 0.42
CA THR A 152 5.48 8.95 0.91
C THR A 152 5.92 9.73 2.14
N ILE A 153 5.71 11.04 2.12
CA ILE A 153 5.98 11.94 3.25
C ILE A 153 4.66 12.56 3.70
N TRP A 154 4.38 12.58 4.99
CA TRP A 154 3.18 13.21 5.56
C TRP A 154 3.48 13.91 6.88
N GLY A 155 2.56 14.77 7.30
CA GLY A 155 2.72 15.58 8.51
C GLY A 155 2.99 17.06 8.23
N PHE A 156 3.09 17.44 6.96
CA PHE A 156 3.13 18.83 6.53
C PHE A 156 1.82 19.56 6.87
N PRO A 157 1.85 20.88 7.09
CA PRO A 157 0.63 21.69 7.18
C PRO A 157 -0.30 21.48 5.96
N GLY A 158 -1.62 21.51 6.16
CA GLY A 158 -2.59 21.24 5.07
C GLY A 158 -2.45 22.15 3.84
N LYS A 159 -1.97 23.39 4.05
CA LYS A 159 -1.75 24.40 3.00
C LYS A 159 -0.40 24.30 2.29
N THR A 160 0.48 23.37 2.68
CA THR A 160 1.76 23.16 2.00
C THR A 160 1.53 22.75 0.54
N ASP A 161 2.30 23.36 -0.36
CA ASP A 161 2.30 23.12 -1.80
C ASP A 161 3.52 22.28 -2.22
N VAL A 162 3.51 21.81 -3.47
CA VAL A 162 4.60 20.99 -4.00
C VAL A 162 5.93 21.76 -4.06
N PRO A 163 5.98 23.03 -4.52
CA PRO A 163 7.21 23.81 -4.54
C PRO A 163 7.89 23.97 -3.18
N ALA A 164 7.13 24.19 -2.09
CA ALA A 164 7.72 24.23 -0.75
C ALA A 164 8.35 22.90 -0.34
N VAL A 165 7.69 21.78 -0.67
CA VAL A 165 8.26 20.44 -0.41
C VAL A 165 9.53 20.22 -1.23
N GLU A 166 9.55 20.60 -2.51
CA GLU A 166 10.76 20.50 -3.33
C GLU A 166 11.91 21.34 -2.76
N PHE A 167 11.62 22.55 -2.26
CA PHE A 167 12.61 23.43 -1.64
C PHE A 167 13.21 22.82 -0.36
N ILE A 168 12.39 22.14 0.45
CA ILE A 168 12.84 21.43 1.65
C ILE A 168 13.68 20.21 1.27
N LEU A 169 13.31 19.52 0.19
CA LEU A 169 13.99 18.34 -0.29
C LEU A 169 15.17 18.64 -1.24
N ARG A 170 15.58 19.90 -1.38
CA ARG A 170 16.62 20.32 -2.34
C ARG A 170 17.98 19.66 -2.14
N SER A 171 18.24 19.15 -0.92
CA SER A 171 19.48 18.43 -0.58
C SER A 171 19.48 16.97 -1.05
N PHE A 172 18.36 16.46 -1.58
CA PHE A 172 18.22 15.09 -2.05
C PHE A 172 18.10 15.05 -3.57
N ASP A 173 18.59 13.96 -4.16
CA ASP A 173 18.50 13.76 -5.61
C ASP A 173 17.11 13.22 -6.01
N LEU A 174 16.18 14.15 -6.27
CA LEU A 174 14.84 13.84 -6.75
C LEU A 174 14.90 13.36 -8.21
N ALA A 175 14.15 12.31 -8.54
CA ALA A 175 13.98 11.91 -9.94
C ALA A 175 13.34 13.05 -10.72
N ARG A 176 13.92 13.41 -11.85
CA ARG A 176 13.41 14.47 -12.71
C ARG A 176 12.77 13.91 -13.97
N ASN A 177 11.70 14.56 -14.41
CA ASN A 177 11.06 14.27 -15.69
C ASN A 177 11.88 14.87 -16.84
N LYS A 178 11.50 14.59 -18.10
CA LYS A 178 12.18 15.13 -19.29
C LYS A 178 12.22 16.66 -19.31
N ASP A 179 11.26 17.30 -18.68
CA ASP A 179 11.14 18.77 -18.55
C ASP A 179 11.95 19.33 -17.36
N GLY A 180 12.77 18.50 -16.70
CA GLY A 180 13.62 18.90 -15.56
C GLY A 180 12.89 19.06 -14.22
N LYS A 181 11.55 18.96 -14.19
CA LYS A 181 10.74 19.02 -12.97
C LYS A 181 10.96 17.82 -12.08
N ALA A 182 11.01 18.04 -10.77
CA ALA A 182 11.12 16.95 -9.80
C ALA A 182 9.82 16.13 -9.76
N SER A 183 9.95 14.83 -9.54
CA SER A 183 8.84 13.89 -9.43
C SER A 183 8.24 13.94 -8.03
N ALA A 184 7.62 15.06 -7.68
CA ALA A 184 6.94 15.33 -6.42
C ALA A 184 5.46 15.63 -6.63
N TYR A 185 4.57 15.00 -5.86
CA TYR A 185 3.12 15.14 -6.02
C TYR A 185 2.41 15.22 -4.68
N LYS A 186 1.41 16.08 -4.56
CA LYS A 186 0.50 16.12 -3.41
C LYS A 186 -0.57 15.02 -3.57
N VAL A 187 -0.76 14.22 -2.52
CA VAL A 187 -1.82 13.20 -2.49
C VAL A 187 -3.11 13.89 -2.11
N MET A 188 -4.05 13.92 -3.05
CA MET A 188 -5.39 14.45 -2.82
C MET A 188 -6.20 13.44 -1.99
N LEU A 189 -6.82 13.94 -0.93
CA LEU A 189 -7.82 13.16 -0.19
C LEU A 189 -9.15 13.22 -0.94
N PRO A 190 -10.01 12.19 -0.80
CA PRO A 190 -11.40 12.27 -1.25
C PRO A 190 -12.10 13.52 -0.67
N GLU A 191 -13.06 14.09 -1.40
CA GLU A 191 -13.78 15.31 -0.96
C GLU A 191 -14.51 15.14 0.37
N GLU A 192 -14.85 13.90 0.72
CA GLU A 192 -15.51 13.52 1.98
C GLU A 192 -14.54 13.41 3.17
N GLU A 193 -13.22 13.33 2.90
CA GLU A 193 -12.20 13.16 3.93
C GLU A 193 -11.43 14.45 4.20
N PHE A 194 -11.44 14.89 5.47
CA PHE A 194 -10.63 16.01 5.92
C PHE A 194 -9.36 15.54 6.64
N SER A 195 -8.22 16.15 6.34
CA SER A 195 -7.00 16.01 7.14
C SER A 195 -6.35 17.36 7.39
N MET A 196 -5.91 17.58 8.62
CA MET A 196 -5.09 18.75 8.99
C MET A 196 -3.69 18.70 8.37
N TYR A 197 -3.26 17.52 7.93
CA TYR A 197 -1.93 17.28 7.41
C TYR A 197 -1.99 16.96 5.93
N SER A 198 -1.08 17.55 5.16
CA SER A 198 -0.88 17.18 3.77
C SER A 198 0.09 16.00 3.64
N ARG A 199 -0.06 15.26 2.55
CA ARG A 199 0.75 14.10 2.19
C ARG A 199 1.29 14.31 0.79
N PHE A 200 2.55 13.93 0.60
CA PHE A 200 3.26 14.02 -0.65
C PHE A 200 3.90 12.70 -0.99
N ILE A 201 4.12 12.49 -2.28
CA ILE A 201 4.91 11.41 -2.82
C ILE A 201 6.04 12.01 -3.59
N VAL A 202 7.23 11.50 -3.35
CA VAL A 202 8.44 11.89 -4.05
C VAL A 202 9.15 10.66 -4.58
N THR A 203 9.53 10.69 -5.84
CA THR A 203 10.38 9.66 -6.44
C THR A 203 11.82 10.16 -6.46
N LEU A 204 12.75 9.37 -5.95
CA LEU A 204 14.17 9.69 -5.88
C LEU A 204 14.93 9.10 -7.07
N ALA A 205 16.12 9.60 -7.34
CA ALA A 205 16.98 9.15 -8.44
C ALA A 205 17.38 7.67 -8.30
N ASN A 206 17.55 7.18 -7.07
CA ASN A 206 17.89 5.78 -6.80
C ASN A 206 17.34 5.32 -5.42
N VAL A 207 17.48 4.02 -5.14
CA VAL A 207 16.94 3.39 -3.91
C VAL A 207 17.70 3.87 -2.67
N SER A 208 19.04 4.02 -2.77
CA SER A 208 19.88 4.50 -1.66
C SER A 208 19.43 5.90 -1.20
N GLU A 209 19.12 6.77 -2.15
CA GLU A 209 18.66 8.13 -1.89
C GLU A 209 17.27 8.14 -1.21
N ALA A 210 16.37 7.24 -1.62
CA ALA A 210 15.09 7.07 -0.94
C ALA A 210 15.25 6.66 0.54
N HIS A 211 16.19 5.75 0.82
CA HIS A 211 16.53 5.37 2.19
C HIS A 211 17.20 6.50 2.97
N HIS A 212 18.10 7.26 2.34
CA HIS A 212 18.75 8.42 2.94
C HIS A 212 17.73 9.47 3.36
N LEU A 213 16.79 9.81 2.46
CA LEU A 213 15.70 10.73 2.73
C LEU A 213 14.84 10.28 3.92
N VAL A 214 14.43 9.01 3.96
CA VAL A 214 13.62 8.49 5.06
C VAL A 214 14.37 8.59 6.40
N ARG A 215 15.67 8.29 6.44
CA ARG A 215 16.45 8.38 7.69
C ARG A 215 16.57 9.81 8.20
N GLN A 216 16.70 10.79 7.30
CA GLN A 216 16.88 12.20 7.65
C GLN A 216 15.57 12.88 8.06
N ILE A 217 14.44 12.52 7.42
CA ILE A 217 13.18 13.26 7.57
C ILE A 217 12.16 12.54 8.45
N ASN A 218 12.22 11.22 8.56
CA ASN A 218 11.22 10.50 9.32
C ASN A 218 11.32 10.84 10.82
N MET A 219 10.18 11.19 11.42
CA MET A 219 10.05 11.60 12.82
C MET A 219 10.76 12.92 13.17
N THR A 220 10.99 13.81 12.20
CA THR A 220 11.51 15.16 12.46
C THR A 220 10.39 16.21 12.49
N HIS A 221 10.67 17.40 13.04
CA HIS A 221 9.72 18.50 13.07
C HIS A 221 9.83 19.36 11.81
N PHE A 222 8.68 19.77 11.26
CA PHE A 222 8.59 20.72 10.17
C PHE A 222 8.78 22.14 10.71
N GLU A 223 9.86 22.80 10.29
CA GLU A 223 10.24 24.16 10.71
C GLU A 223 10.12 24.40 12.24
N PRO A 224 10.94 23.71 13.06
CA PRO A 224 10.82 23.78 14.52
C PRO A 224 11.02 25.21 15.06
N GLU A 225 11.75 26.07 14.35
CA GLU A 225 11.99 27.46 14.73
C GLU A 225 10.72 28.33 14.67
N THR A 226 9.86 28.10 13.66
CA THR A 226 8.66 28.93 13.41
C THR A 226 7.39 28.28 13.93
N LEU A 227 7.28 26.96 13.83
CA LEU A 227 6.06 26.20 14.11
C LEU A 227 6.19 25.25 15.31
N GLY A 228 7.37 25.19 15.94
CA GLY A 228 7.65 24.33 17.09
C GLY A 228 7.47 22.85 16.76
N ASN A 229 6.94 22.10 17.73
CA ASN A 229 6.79 20.64 17.63
C ASN A 229 5.42 20.20 17.08
N ARG A 230 4.66 21.12 16.45
CA ARG A 230 3.26 20.87 16.05
C ARG A 230 3.14 19.89 14.89
N PHE A 231 4.11 19.90 13.98
CA PHE A 231 4.08 19.14 12.74
C PHE A 231 5.24 18.15 12.72
N ILE A 232 4.94 16.87 12.96
CA ILE A 232 5.92 15.78 12.87
C ILE A 232 5.85 15.20 11.46
N LEU A 233 6.94 15.37 10.72
CA LEU A 233 7.14 14.72 9.44
C LEU A 233 7.36 13.22 9.65
N ARG A 234 6.70 12.44 8.82
CA ARG A 234 6.88 10.99 8.74
C ARG A 234 7.10 10.63 7.29
N ALA A 235 8.07 9.75 7.06
CA ALA A 235 8.48 9.36 5.73
C ALA A 235 8.57 7.83 5.64
N ARG A 236 8.11 7.26 4.53
CA ARG A 236 8.16 5.81 4.30
C ARG A 236 8.31 5.50 2.82
N ILE A 237 9.17 4.54 2.50
CA ILE A 237 9.26 3.97 1.15
C ILE A 237 7.99 3.16 0.88
N VAL A 238 7.43 3.34 -0.31
CA VAL A 238 6.28 2.57 -0.80
C VAL A 238 6.81 1.25 -1.37
N ASN A 239 7.10 0.28 -0.51
CA ASN A 239 7.61 -1.02 -0.93
C ASN A 239 6.56 -2.11 -0.92
#